data_AF-A0A816FFX2-F1
#
_entry.id   AF-A0A816FFX2-F1
#
_cell.length_a   1.000
_cell.length_b   1.000
_cell.length_c   1.000
_cell.angle_alpha   90.00
_cell.angle_beta   90.00
_cell.angle_gamma   90.00
#
_symmetry.space_group_name_H-M   'P 1'
#
loop_
_entity.id
_entity.type
_entity.pdbx_description
1 polymer ?
#
loop_
_entity_poly.entity_id
_entity_poly.type
_entity_poly.pdbx_seq_one_letter_code
_entity_poly.pdbx_strand_id
1 'polypeptide(L)'
;MRCEARIFEKTVLRRKRHHDIILRVNDTDFTQIEHQKAVDTFKSAESSVILVVRRLAPPTVEEVVLEKMSNVGLGFCICGGINQEYVKGDYGIFITNIIPDSVADNNGRLKVGDRLMSVQSMLFFHVEKPL
;
A
#
# COMPACT_ATOMS: atom_id res chain seq x y z
N MET A 1 4.18 -17.53 9.20
CA MET A 1 3.79 -16.29 9.88
C MET A 1 4.48 -15.13 9.17
N ARG A 2 3.72 -14.35 8.38
CA ARG A 2 4.24 -13.26 7.55
C ARG A 2 4.70 -12.12 8.47
N CYS A 3 6.02 -11.94 8.60
CA CYS A 3 6.60 -10.79 9.28
C CYS A 3 6.41 -9.56 8.40
N GLU A 4 5.32 -8.83 8.62
CA GLU A 4 5.27 -7.40 8.34
C GLU A 4 6.37 -6.75 9.17
N ALA A 5 7.46 -6.34 8.52
CA ALA A 5 8.48 -5.51 9.15
C ALA A 5 7.89 -4.12 9.44
N ARG A 6 7.08 -4.03 10.52
CA ARG A 6 6.73 -2.80 11.25
C ARG A 6 7.94 -2.28 12.05
N ILE A 7 9.12 -2.35 11.46
CA ILE A 7 10.33 -1.81 12.08
C ILE A 7 10.34 -0.32 11.71
N PHE A 8 10.38 0.53 12.74
CA PHE A 8 10.37 2.00 12.77
C PHE A 8 9.01 2.67 13.02
N GLU A 9 8.55 2.54 14.26
CA GLU A 9 7.65 3.52 14.87
C GLU A 9 8.26 4.94 14.83
N LYS A 10 7.56 5.83 14.13
CA LYS A 10 7.21 7.21 14.52
C LYS A 10 8.14 8.41 14.32
N THR A 11 9.41 8.30 13.93
CA THR A 11 10.19 9.55 13.65
C THR A 11 10.95 9.57 12.32
N VAL A 12 11.38 8.43 11.78
CA VAL A 12 12.26 8.39 10.58
C VAL A 12 11.50 8.05 9.28
N LEU A 13 10.28 7.52 9.35
CA LEU A 13 9.57 6.96 8.18
C LEU A 13 8.35 7.76 7.71
N ARG A 14 8.33 9.08 7.84
CA ARG A 14 7.24 9.92 7.27
C ARG A 14 7.11 9.84 5.73
N ARG A 15 8.00 9.11 5.05
CA ARG A 15 7.99 8.94 3.58
C ARG A 15 8.28 7.52 3.07
N LYS A 16 8.24 6.48 3.90
CA LYS A 16 8.38 5.12 3.32
C LYS A 16 7.09 4.77 2.59
N ARG A 17 7.19 4.71 1.26
CA ARG A 17 6.12 4.17 0.43
C ARG A 17 6.06 2.68 0.73
N HIS A 18 4.86 2.11 0.85
CA HIS A 18 4.62 0.70 1.17
C HIS A 18 5.29 -0.31 0.21
N HIS A 19 6.00 0.17 -0.82
CA HIS A 19 6.60 -0.60 -1.91
C HIS A 19 8.12 -0.36 -2.06
N ASP A 20 8.76 0.33 -1.10
CA ASP A 20 10.20 0.53 -1.10
C ASP A 20 10.94 -0.73 -0.62
N ILE A 21 11.99 -1.12 -1.33
CA ILE A 21 12.81 -2.29 -0.98
C ILE A 21 14.17 -1.83 -0.47
N ILE A 22 14.52 -2.20 0.77
CA ILE A 22 15.84 -1.93 1.34
C ILE A 22 16.83 -2.92 0.71
N LEU A 23 17.83 -2.40 0.01
CA LEU A 23 18.90 -3.21 -0.57
C LEU A 23 20.13 -3.24 0.35
N ARG A 24 20.40 -2.17 1.09
CA ARG A 24 21.57 -2.09 1.98
C ARG A 24 21.31 -1.17 3.17
N VAL A 25 21.89 -1.52 4.32
CA VAL A 25 21.92 -0.70 5.54
C VAL A 25 23.38 -0.56 5.98
N ASN A 26 23.90 0.65 5.95
CA ASN A 26 25.33 0.94 6.07
C ASN A 26 26.11 0.06 5.08
N ASP A 27 26.96 -0.84 5.58
CA ASP A 27 27.77 -1.77 4.79
C ASP A 27 27.16 -3.18 4.65
N THR A 28 25.98 -3.42 5.26
CA THR A 28 25.33 -4.74 5.26
C THR A 28 24.31 -4.85 4.13
N ASP A 29 24.44 -5.89 3.31
CA ASP A 29 23.47 -6.24 2.25
C ASP A 29 22.18 -6.83 2.84
N PHE A 30 21.04 -6.33 2.36
CA PHE A 30 19.69 -6.68 2.80
C PHE A 30 18.90 -7.46 1.74
N THR A 31 19.49 -7.79 0.59
CA THR A 31 18.78 -8.52 -0.47
C THR A 31 18.38 -9.95 -0.10
N GLN A 32 19.15 -10.61 0.78
CA GLN A 32 18.92 -11.99 1.24
C GLN A 32 19.15 -12.14 2.75
N ILE A 33 18.87 -11.10 3.53
CA ILE A 33 19.15 -11.07 4.97
C ILE A 33 18.09 -11.84 5.76
N GLU A 34 18.52 -12.55 6.80
CA GLU A 34 17.61 -13.14 7.79
C GLU A 34 16.93 -12.06 8.63
N HIS A 35 15.68 -12.31 9.02
CA HIS A 35 14.88 -11.35 9.76
C HIS A 35 15.55 -10.87 11.05
N GLN A 36 16.09 -11.80 11.85
CA GLN A 36 16.70 -11.45 13.13
C GLN A 36 17.96 -10.59 12.93
N LYS A 37 18.80 -10.94 11.95
CA LYS A 37 20.00 -10.17 11.60
C LYS A 37 19.65 -8.76 11.11
N ALA A 38 18.56 -8.61 10.35
CA ALA A 38 18.07 -7.30 9.94
C ALA A 38 17.66 -6.44 11.14
N VAL A 39 16.93 -7.02 12.09
CA VAL A 39 16.53 -6.33 13.34
C VAL A 39 17.77 -5.89 14.12
N ASP A 40 18.73 -6.78 14.31
CA ASP A 40 19.93 -6.51 15.11
C ASP A 40 20.81 -5.44 14.46
N THR A 41 20.96 -5.47 13.13
CA THR A 41 21.68 -4.42 12.38
C THR A 41 21.09 -3.03 12.63
N PHE A 42 19.75 -2.92 12.69
CA PHE A 42 19.11 -1.65 13.00
C PHE A 42 19.22 -1.25 14.47
N LYS A 43 19.20 -2.20 15.40
CA LYS A 43 19.38 -1.93 16.84
C LYS A 43 20.80 -1.48 17.18
N SER A 44 21.80 -2.04 16.50
CA SER A 44 23.22 -1.76 16.73
C SER A 44 23.73 -0.51 15.99
N ALA A 45 22.89 0.18 15.23
CA ALA A 45 23.29 1.40 14.54
C ALA A 45 23.43 2.56 15.53
N GLU A 46 24.63 3.12 15.68
CA GLU A 46 24.94 4.05 16.77
C GLU A 46 24.27 5.43 16.63
N SER A 47 24.25 6.03 15.44
CA SER A 47 23.69 7.39 15.28
C SER A 47 23.25 7.73 13.85
N SER A 48 23.88 7.13 12.84
CA SER A 48 23.55 7.35 11.43
C SER A 48 23.32 6.02 10.73
N VAL A 49 22.27 5.98 9.91
CA VAL A 49 21.91 4.83 9.09
C VAL A 49 21.86 5.29 7.65
N ILE A 50 22.77 4.76 6.83
CA ILE A 50 22.77 4.96 5.38
C ILE A 50 21.94 3.85 4.76
N LEU A 51 20.88 4.21 4.05
CA LEU A 51 20.02 3.25 3.36
C LEU A 51 20.21 3.33 1.85
N VAL A 52 20.45 2.19 1.21
CA VAL A 52 20.27 2.03 -0.23
C VAL A 52 18.91 1.41 -0.45
N VAL A 53 18.01 2.14 -1.11
CA VAL A 53 16.61 1.75 -1.28
C VAL A 53 16.28 1.73 -2.77
N ARG A 54 15.68 0.63 -3.24
CA ARG A 54 15.00 0.61 -4.54
C ARG A 54 13.58 1.13 -4.33
N ARG A 55 13.34 2.34 -4.82
CA ARG A 55 11.99 2.90 -4.93
C ARG A 55 11.34 2.29 -6.17
N LEU A 56 10.37 1.41 -5.98
CA LEU A 56 9.46 1.07 -7.07
C LEU A 56 8.73 2.36 -7.47
N ALA A 57 8.43 2.52 -8.76
CA ALA A 57 7.75 3.72 -9.26
C ALA A 57 6.56 4.06 -8.33
N PRO A 58 6.33 5.34 -8.00
CA PRO A 58 5.15 5.70 -7.22
C PRO A 58 3.93 5.02 -7.84
N PRO A 59 3.03 4.43 -7.05
CA PRO A 59 1.79 3.89 -7.60
C PRO A 59 1.16 5.01 -8.45
N THR A 60 1.01 4.74 -9.74
CA THR A 60 0.47 5.69 -10.69
C THR A 60 -1.02 5.83 -10.40
N VAL A 61 -1.47 7.06 -10.22
CA VAL A 61 -2.92 7.33 -10.16
C VAL A 61 -3.41 7.32 -11.60
N GLU A 62 -4.42 6.50 -11.84
CA GLU A 62 -4.99 6.29 -13.16
C GLU A 62 -6.50 6.48 -13.08
N GLU A 63 -7.06 7.20 -14.05
CA GLU A 63 -8.51 7.32 -14.19
C GLU A 63 -9.06 6.12 -14.98
N VAL A 64 -9.92 5.33 -14.34
CA VAL A 64 -10.57 4.18 -14.96
C VAL A 64 -12.03 4.49 -15.21
N VAL A 65 -12.42 4.52 -16.49
CA VAL A 65 -13.80 4.68 -16.92
C VAL A 65 -14.42 3.30 -17.11
N LEU A 66 -15.51 3.02 -16.39
CA LEU A 66 -16.30 1.81 -16.53
C LEU A 66 -17.69 2.14 -17.06
N GLU A 67 -18.07 1.52 -18.16
CA GLU A 67 -19.40 1.69 -18.74
C GLU A 67 -20.38 0.70 -18.13
N LYS A 68 -21.27 1.20 -17.26
CA LYS A 68 -22.26 0.38 -16.58
C LYS A 68 -23.39 0.01 -17.54
N MET A 69 -23.68 -1.30 -17.66
CA MET A 69 -24.90 -1.77 -18.32
C MET A 69 -26.10 -1.63 -17.37
N SER A 70 -27.27 -1.29 -17.92
CA SER A 70 -28.52 -1.17 -17.15
C SER A 70 -28.77 -2.43 -16.30
N ASN A 71 -29.04 -2.24 -15.01
CA ASN A 71 -29.30 -3.30 -14.01
C ASN A 71 -28.14 -4.25 -13.68
N VAL A 72 -26.91 -3.99 -14.17
CA VAL A 72 -25.72 -4.79 -13.80
C VAL A 72 -24.78 -3.92 -12.96
N GLY A 73 -24.25 -4.47 -11.86
CA GLY A 73 -23.23 -3.80 -11.04
C GLY A 73 -21.89 -3.67 -11.76
N LEU A 74 -20.95 -2.89 -11.21
CA LEU A 74 -19.61 -2.74 -11.81
C LEU A 74 -18.74 -4.01 -11.68
N GLY A 75 -19.06 -4.91 -10.75
CA GLY A 75 -18.39 -6.20 -10.65
C GLY A 75 -17.17 -6.27 -9.75
N PHE A 76 -17.06 -5.39 -8.74
CA PHE A 76 -16.01 -5.48 -7.73
C PHE A 76 -16.56 -5.19 -6.33
N CYS A 77 -15.84 -5.67 -5.31
CA CYS A 77 -16.14 -5.41 -3.90
C CYS A 77 -15.11 -4.44 -3.32
N ILE A 78 -15.54 -3.63 -2.35
CA ILE A 78 -14.67 -2.71 -1.62
C ILE A 78 -14.66 -3.02 -0.12
N CYS A 79 -13.56 -2.69 0.56
CA CYS A 79 -13.46 -2.61 2.02
C CYS A 79 -12.58 -1.42 2.41
N GLY A 80 -12.54 -1.07 3.69
CA GLY A 80 -11.75 0.05 4.18
C GLY A 80 -12.61 1.23 4.63
N GLY A 81 -11.96 2.37 4.87
CA GLY A 81 -12.60 3.60 5.34
C GLY A 81 -12.32 3.91 6.81
N ILE A 82 -12.74 5.10 7.24
CA ILE A 82 -12.43 5.68 8.56
C ILE A 82 -12.86 4.77 9.73
N ASN A 83 -13.97 4.04 9.57
CA ASN A 83 -14.56 3.22 10.63
C ASN A 83 -14.26 1.72 10.49
N GLN A 84 -13.60 1.31 9.40
CA GLN A 84 -13.31 -0.08 9.12
C GLN A 84 -11.99 -0.20 8.38
N GLU A 85 -10.89 -0.31 9.13
CA GLU A 85 -9.58 -0.52 8.52
C GLU A 85 -9.53 -1.87 7.81
N TYR A 86 -9.20 -1.86 6.51
CA TYR A 86 -8.84 -3.06 5.76
C TYR A 86 -7.33 -3.33 5.90
N VAL A 87 -6.53 -2.27 5.76
CA VAL A 87 -5.09 -2.27 6.02
C VAL A 87 -4.87 -1.53 7.33
N LYS A 88 -4.19 -2.16 8.29
CA LYS A 88 -4.03 -1.60 9.64
C LYS A 88 -3.25 -0.28 9.60
N GLY A 89 -3.87 0.80 10.05
CA GLY A 89 -3.33 2.16 10.01
C GLY A 89 -3.52 2.90 8.69
N ASP A 90 -4.24 2.33 7.72
CA ASP A 90 -4.64 3.01 6.48
C ASP A 90 -6.16 2.96 6.30
N TYR A 91 -6.79 4.13 6.40
CA TYR A 91 -8.23 4.32 6.25
C TYR A 91 -8.68 4.46 4.79
N GLY A 92 -7.87 4.04 3.83
CA GLY A 92 -8.22 4.00 2.41
C GLY A 92 -9.36 3.03 2.09
N ILE A 93 -9.97 3.20 0.92
CA ILE A 93 -10.94 2.27 0.34
C ILE A 93 -10.19 1.41 -0.68
N PHE A 94 -10.33 0.09 -0.59
CA PHE A 94 -9.58 -0.87 -1.39
C PHE A 94 -10.50 -1.86 -2.08
N ILE A 95 -10.12 -2.29 -3.29
CA ILE A 95 -10.78 -3.38 -4.00
C ILE A 95 -10.36 -4.70 -3.34
N THR A 96 -11.33 -5.50 -2.89
CA THR A 96 -11.08 -6.79 -2.23
C THR A 96 -11.43 -7.99 -3.08
N ASN A 97 -12.27 -7.81 -4.10
CA ASN A 97 -12.66 -8.85 -5.02
C ASN A 97 -13.06 -8.27 -6.37
N ILE A 98 -12.80 -8.99 -7.45
CA ILE A 98 -13.31 -8.70 -8.80
C ILE A 98 -14.08 -9.94 -9.26
N ILE A 99 -15.31 -9.73 -9.72
CA ILE A 99 -16.21 -10.79 -10.17
C ILE A 99 -15.81 -11.15 -11.61
N PRO A 100 -15.52 -12.42 -11.92
CA PRO A 100 -15.24 -12.85 -13.30
C PRO A 100 -16.37 -12.48 -14.26
N ASP A 101 -16.00 -12.19 -15.52
CA ASP A 101 -16.92 -11.84 -16.62
C ASP A 101 -17.74 -10.55 -16.38
N SER A 102 -17.38 -9.76 -15.38
CA SER A 102 -18.05 -8.50 -15.04
C SER A 102 -17.49 -7.29 -15.80
N VAL A 103 -18.11 -6.12 -15.65
CA VAL A 103 -17.65 -4.87 -16.28
C VAL A 103 -16.20 -4.54 -15.88
N ALA A 104 -15.87 -4.64 -14.59
CA ALA A 104 -14.53 -4.37 -14.09
C ALA A 104 -13.50 -5.41 -14.56
N ASP A 105 -13.88 -6.69 -14.60
CA ASP A 105 -13.01 -7.77 -15.06
C ASP A 105 -12.69 -7.63 -16.55
N ASN A 106 -13.72 -7.43 -17.37
CA ASN A 106 -13.60 -7.24 -18.81
C ASN A 106 -12.81 -5.97 -19.18
N ASN A 107 -12.92 -4.90 -18.38
CA ASN A 107 -12.08 -3.71 -18.55
C ASN A 107 -10.60 -4.00 -18.22
N GLY A 108 -10.35 -4.88 -17.25
CA GLY A 108 -9.04 -5.45 -16.96
C GLY A 108 -8.04 -4.52 -16.27
N ARG A 109 -8.38 -3.23 -16.05
CA ARG A 109 -7.49 -2.23 -15.44
C ARG A 109 -7.52 -2.25 -13.92
N LEU A 110 -8.68 -2.54 -13.33
CA LEU A 110 -8.80 -2.69 -11.87
C LEU A 110 -8.23 -4.03 -11.42
N LYS A 111 -7.58 -4.04 -10.25
CA LYS A 111 -7.03 -5.24 -9.59
C LYS A 111 -7.39 -5.26 -8.11
N VAL A 112 -7.44 -6.48 -7.54
CA VAL A 112 -7.55 -6.66 -6.09
C VAL A 112 -6.31 -6.04 -5.42
N GLY A 113 -6.55 -5.24 -4.39
CA GLY A 113 -5.53 -4.44 -3.70
C GLY A 113 -5.42 -2.99 -4.16
N ASP A 114 -6.05 -2.61 -5.27
CA ASP A 114 -6.06 -1.22 -5.72
C ASP A 114 -6.79 -0.33 -4.71
N ARG A 115 -6.23 0.86 -4.46
CA ARG A 115 -6.82 1.89 -3.63
C ARG A 115 -7.66 2.83 -4.48
N LEU A 116 -8.93 2.97 -4.14
CA LEU A 116 -9.81 3.96 -4.75
C LEU A 116 -9.57 5.32 -4.12
N MET A 117 -9.26 6.31 -4.97
CA MET A 117 -8.96 7.69 -4.55
C MET A 117 -10.18 8.61 -4.70
N SER A 118 -11.04 8.36 -5.70
CA SER A 118 -12.29 9.07 -5.93
C SER A 118 -13.27 8.21 -6.71
N VAL A 119 -14.55 8.59 -6.68
CA VAL A 119 -15.55 8.19 -7.67
C VAL A 119 -16.14 9.46 -8.25
N GLN A 120 -15.99 9.66 -9.57
CA GLN A 120 -16.35 10.91 -10.24
C GLN A 120 -15.67 12.11 -9.54
N SER A 121 -16.45 13.11 -9.12
CA SER A 121 -15.98 14.29 -8.41
C SER A 121 -15.87 14.10 -6.89
N MET A 122 -16.25 12.94 -6.34
CA MET A 122 -16.22 12.68 -4.91
C MET A 122 -14.89 12.03 -4.51
N LEU A 123 -14.05 12.81 -3.83
CA LEU A 123 -12.75 12.36 -3.33
C LEU A 123 -12.91 11.60 -2.01
N PHE A 124 -12.23 10.46 -1.90
CA PHE A 124 -12.06 9.75 -0.64
C PHE A 124 -10.85 10.34 0.08
N PHE A 125 -11.05 11.49 0.75
CA PHE A 125 -9.99 12.13 1.50
C PHE A 125 -9.55 11.29 2.70
N HIS A 126 -8.25 11.34 2.96
CA HIS A 126 -7.68 10.97 4.24
C HIS A 126 -7.92 12.15 5.20
N VAL A 127 -8.88 12.02 6.12
CA VAL A 127 -8.87 12.87 7.31
C VAL A 127 -7.77 12.28 8.19
N GLU A 128 -6.59 12.90 8.21
CA GLU A 128 -5.63 12.61 9.28
C GLU A 128 -6.40 12.76 10.60
N LYS A 129 -6.38 11.74 11.46
CA LYS A 129 -6.96 11.89 12.80
C LYS A 129 -6.40 13.18 13.39
N PRO A 130 -7.24 14.16 13.81
CA PRO A 130 -6.73 15.23 14.63
C PRO A 130 -6.06 14.59 15.85
N LEU A 131 -4.86 15.11 16.18
CA LEU A 131 -4.02 14.64 17.29
C LEU A 131 -4.83 14.47 18.59
#